data_AF-A0A7M1AVA2-F1
#
_entry.id   AF-A0A7M1AVA2-F1
#
_cell.length_a   1.000
_cell.length_b   1.000
_cell.length_c   1.000
_cell.angle_alpha   90.00
_cell.angle_beta   90.00
_cell.angle_gamma   90.00
#
_symmetry.space_group_name_H-M   'P 1'
#
loop_
_entity.id
_entity.type
_entity.pdbx_description
1 polymer ?
#
loop_
_entity_poly.entity_id
_entity_poly.type
_entity_poly.pdbx_seq_one_letter_code
_entity_poly.pdbx_strand_id
1 'polypeptide(L)'
;MKPEEIVQSLKEQYNRDLRKQIVKNILQHEKSNDKEAIQSSYNILNQIFSYVLNQLGWNITQDSSEWEDTPLQVMSEAFPQLKSTKWYQDQLLQVEQSIKLESDMLQK
;
A
#
# COMPACT_ATOMS: atom_id res chain seq x y z
N MET A 1 -11.86 1.88 -11.66
CA MET A 1 -11.79 3.35 -11.53
C MET A 1 -10.41 3.82 -11.93
N LYS A 2 -10.24 5.08 -12.33
CA LYS A 2 -8.89 5.62 -12.55
C LYS A 2 -8.17 5.84 -11.21
N PRO A 3 -6.83 5.74 -11.16
CA PRO A 3 -6.06 5.97 -9.92
C PRO A 3 -6.43 7.27 -9.20
N GLU A 4 -6.61 8.37 -9.94
CA GLU A 4 -6.93 9.69 -9.37
C GLU A 4 -8.32 9.73 -8.72
N GLU A 5 -9.28 9.01 -9.29
CA GLU A 5 -10.63 8.88 -8.74
C GLU A 5 -10.60 8.12 -7.42
N ILE A 6 -9.79 7.05 -7.35
CA ILE A 6 -9.61 6.26 -6.12
C ILE A 6 -8.93 7.11 -5.04
N VAL A 7 -7.89 7.87 -5.40
CA VAL A 7 -7.25 8.83 -4.49
C VAL A 7 -8.27 9.82 -3.93
N GLN A 8 -9.15 10.35 -4.77
CA GLN A 8 -10.18 11.29 -4.34
C GLN A 8 -11.22 10.62 -3.43
N SER A 9 -11.70 9.42 -3.77
CA SER A 9 -12.61 8.64 -2.91
C SER A 9 -12.00 8.34 -1.54
N LEU A 10 -10.72 7.97 -1.49
CA LEU A 10 -10.00 7.79 -0.21
C LEU A 10 -9.90 9.10 0.58
N LYS A 11 -9.66 10.24 -0.09
CA LYS A 11 -9.60 11.56 0.56
C LYS A 11 -10.95 12.05 1.09
N GLU A 12 -12.05 11.61 0.48
CA GLU A 12 -13.42 11.89 0.91
C GLU A 12 -13.84 11.01 2.09
N GLN A 13 -13.57 9.70 2.00
CA GLN A 13 -13.88 8.75 3.06
C GLN A 13 -13.01 8.99 4.31
N TYR A 14 -11.74 9.31 4.11
CA TYR A 14 -10.79 9.62 5.16
C TYR A 14 -10.41 11.10 5.09
N ASN A 15 -11.00 11.90 5.98
CA ASN A 15 -10.67 13.31 6.06
C ASN A 15 -9.16 13.53 6.31
N ARG A 16 -8.67 14.75 6.06
CA ARG A 16 -7.24 15.07 6.13
C ARG A 16 -6.61 14.70 7.48
N ASP A 17 -7.30 14.94 8.59
CA ASP A 17 -6.76 14.71 9.92
C ASP A 17 -6.70 13.22 10.24
N LEU A 18 -7.72 12.46 9.85
CA LEU A 18 -7.73 11.01 9.99
C LEU A 18 -6.61 10.35 9.19
N ARG A 19 -6.39 10.79 7.93
CA ARG A 19 -5.28 10.28 7.09
C ARG A 19 -3.92 10.54 7.73
N LYS A 20 -3.72 11.73 8.31
CA LYS A 20 -2.49 12.05 9.07
C LYS A 20 -2.37 11.21 10.35
N GLN A 21 -3.46 11.03 11.09
CA GLN A 21 -3.46 10.27 12.34
C GLN A 21 -3.12 8.80 12.10
N ILE A 22 -3.66 8.19 11.04
CA ILE A 22 -3.34 6.80 10.66
C ILE A 22 -1.82 6.65 10.47
N VAL A 23 -1.21 7.48 9.63
CA VAL A 23 0.24 7.39 9.36
C VAL A 23 1.07 7.72 10.61
N LYS A 24 0.67 8.75 11.37
CA LYS A 24 1.34 9.11 12.62
C LYS A 24 1.34 7.96 13.63
N ASN A 25 0.20 7.29 13.80
CA ASN A 25 0.08 6.17 14.73
C ASN A 25 0.97 5.01 14.31
N ILE A 26 1.01 4.68 13.00
CA ILE A 26 1.91 3.66 12.47
C ILE A 26 3.36 3.99 12.81
N LEU A 27 3.83 5.19 12.46
CA LEU A 27 5.20 5.62 12.72
C LEU A 27 5.53 5.60 14.23
N GLN A 28 4.57 5.99 15.06
CA GLN A 28 4.72 5.94 16.51
C GLN A 28 4.87 4.49 17.01
N HIS A 29 4.01 3.58 16.55
CA HIS A 29 4.03 2.18 16.97
C HIS A 29 5.28 1.46 16.45
N GLU A 30 5.70 1.73 15.20
CA GLU A 30 6.95 1.22 14.62
C GLU A 30 8.18 1.68 15.42
N LYS A 31 8.16 2.93 15.90
CA LYS A 31 9.23 3.50 16.74
C LYS A 31 9.24 2.91 18.15
N SER A 32 8.07 2.67 18.75
CA SER A 32 7.96 2.05 20.07
C SER A 32 8.10 0.53 20.04
N ASN A 33 8.17 -0.08 18.85
CA ASN A 33 8.21 -1.52 18.62
C ASN A 33 7.05 -2.28 19.31
N ASP A 34 5.89 -1.62 19.38
CA ASP A 34 4.68 -2.21 19.95
C ASP A 34 4.02 -3.12 18.91
N LYS A 35 4.28 -4.42 19.03
CA LYS A 35 3.87 -5.41 18.02
C LYS A 35 2.36 -5.48 17.82
N GLU A 36 1.57 -5.38 18.89
CA GLU A 36 0.12 -5.45 18.81
C GLU A 36 -0.45 -4.20 18.12
N ALA A 37 0.06 -3.03 18.50
CA ALA A 37 -0.35 -1.77 17.91
C ALA A 37 0.09 -1.64 16.44
N ILE A 38 1.29 -2.13 16.09
CA ILE A 38 1.77 -2.24 14.71
C ILE A 38 0.82 -3.13 13.90
N GLN A 39 0.54 -4.35 14.38
CA GLN A 39 -0.32 -5.29 13.66
C GLN A 39 -1.72 -4.73 13.43
N SER A 40 -2.31 -4.10 14.45
CA SER A 40 -3.61 -3.45 14.33
C SER A 40 -3.59 -2.33 13.29
N SER A 41 -2.55 -1.50 13.30
CA SER A 41 -2.40 -0.40 12.34
C SER A 41 -2.20 -0.91 10.91
N TYR A 42 -1.42 -1.97 10.74
CA TYR A 42 -1.17 -2.60 9.44
C TYR A 42 -2.44 -3.27 8.90
N ASN A 43 -3.26 -3.88 9.76
CA ASN A 43 -4.53 -4.46 9.34
C ASN A 43 -5.45 -3.42 8.70
N ILE A 44 -5.51 -2.21 9.27
CA ILE A 44 -6.27 -1.09 8.70
C ILE A 44 -5.73 -0.73 7.32
N LEU A 45 -4.41 -0.58 7.17
CA LEU A 45 -3.81 -0.30 5.86
C LEU A 45 -4.06 -1.41 4.85
N ASN A 46 -3.97 -2.68 5.26
CA ASN A 46 -4.20 -3.83 4.39
C ASN A 46 -5.65 -3.89 3.88
N GLN A 47 -6.62 -3.51 4.71
CA GLN A 47 -8.02 -3.40 4.29
C GLN A 47 -8.21 -2.31 3.24
N ILE A 48 -7.62 -1.13 3.46
CA ILE A 48 -7.67 -0.02 2.51
C ILE A 48 -6.94 -0.39 1.22
N PHE A 49 -5.78 -1.03 1.32
CA PHE A 49 -4.99 -1.47 0.19
C PHE A 49 -5.72 -2.53 -0.64
N SER A 50 -6.40 -3.48 0.01
CA SER A 50 -7.24 -4.47 -0.66
C SER A 50 -8.40 -3.83 -1.41
N TYR A 51 -8.99 -2.75 -0.88
CA TYR A 51 -9.95 -1.94 -1.61
C TYR A 51 -9.33 -1.30 -2.85
N VAL A 52 -8.15 -0.70 -2.75
CA VAL A 52 -7.43 -0.10 -3.89
C VAL A 52 -7.14 -1.14 -4.97
N LEU A 53 -6.61 -2.31 -4.60
CA LEU A 53 -6.36 -3.40 -5.54
C LEU A 53 -7.62 -3.81 -6.29
N ASN A 54 -8.74 -3.98 -5.58
CA ASN A 54 -10.02 -4.31 -6.19
C ASN A 54 -10.53 -3.21 -7.14
N GLN A 55 -10.45 -1.93 -6.74
CA GLN A 55 -10.90 -0.81 -7.58
C GLN A 55 -10.07 -0.62 -8.86
N LEU A 56 -8.80 -0.99 -8.82
CA LEU A 56 -7.92 -0.99 -9.97
C LEU A 56 -8.07 -2.27 -10.82
N GLY A 57 -8.84 -3.27 -10.36
CA GLY A 57 -8.99 -4.55 -11.06
C GLY A 57 -7.74 -5.45 -10.97
N TRP A 58 -6.88 -5.21 -9.99
CA TRP A 58 -5.62 -5.92 -9.83
C TRP A 58 -5.87 -7.31 -9.25
N ASN A 59 -5.68 -8.33 -10.08
CA ASN A 59 -5.50 -9.71 -9.64
C ASN A 59 -4.02 -10.06 -9.76
N ILE A 60 -3.44 -10.63 -8.71
CA ILE A 60 -2.02 -11.06 -8.63
C ILE A 60 -1.63 -12.07 -9.75
N THR A 61 -2.58 -12.49 -10.60
CA THR A 61 -2.43 -13.57 -11.58
C THR A 61 -2.37 -13.13 -13.04
N GLN A 62 -2.29 -11.84 -13.36
CA GLN A 62 -2.21 -11.38 -14.76
C GLN A 62 -1.02 -10.43 -14.96
N ASP A 63 -0.02 -10.94 -15.69
CA ASP A 63 1.10 -10.23 -16.28
C ASP A 63 1.95 -9.37 -15.32
N SER A 64 2.82 -10.05 -14.57
CA SER A 64 4.24 -9.75 -14.38
C SER A 64 4.85 -8.49 -15.02
N SER A 65 4.56 -8.22 -16.30
CA SER A 65 5.09 -7.08 -17.06
C SER A 65 4.37 -5.75 -16.81
N GLU A 66 3.22 -5.77 -16.14
CA GLU A 66 2.40 -4.61 -15.78
C GLU A 66 2.30 -4.42 -14.27
N TRP A 67 3.23 -4.99 -13.48
CA TRP A 67 3.30 -4.71 -12.04
C TRP A 67 3.87 -3.31 -11.79
N GLU A 68 3.09 -2.30 -12.17
CA GLU A 68 3.26 -0.92 -11.76
C GLU A 68 3.04 -0.81 -10.24
N ASP A 69 3.86 -0.01 -9.60
CA ASP A 69 3.67 0.43 -8.22
C ASP A 69 2.42 1.31 -8.04
N THR A 70 1.55 1.42 -9.06
CA THR A 70 0.30 2.19 -9.11
C THR A 70 -0.59 2.02 -7.88
N PRO A 71 -0.88 0.81 -7.36
CA PRO A 71 -1.64 0.66 -6.12
C PRO A 71 -0.95 1.31 -4.91
N LEU A 72 0.38 1.19 -4.81
CA LEU A 72 1.17 1.83 -3.75
C LEU A 72 1.26 3.35 -3.96
N GLN A 73 1.34 3.82 -5.20
CA GLN A 73 1.29 5.25 -5.53
C GLN A 73 -0.03 5.86 -5.08
N VAL A 74 -1.18 5.25 -5.42
CA VAL A 74 -2.52 5.67 -4.95
C VAL A 74 -2.56 5.78 -3.43
N MET A 75 -2.05 4.77 -2.71
CA MET A 75 -1.97 4.81 -1.26
C MET A 75 -1.10 5.97 -0.76
N SER A 76 0.06 6.20 -1.38
CA SER A 76 1.00 7.24 -0.98
C SER A 76 0.49 8.67 -1.26
N GLU A 77 -0.34 8.84 -2.28
CA GLU A 77 -0.99 10.12 -2.60
C GLU A 77 -2.19 10.41 -1.70
N ALA A 78 -2.90 9.36 -1.28
CA ALA A 78 -3.98 9.49 -0.32
C ALA A 78 -3.44 9.74 1.10
N PHE A 79 -2.46 8.97 1.56
CA PHE A 79 -1.98 8.98 2.94
C PHE A 79 -0.63 9.70 3.06
N PRO A 80 -0.56 10.87 3.74
CA PRO A 80 0.64 11.68 3.77
C PRO A 80 1.76 10.98 4.54
N GLN A 81 2.98 11.01 4.01
CA GLN A 81 4.17 10.37 4.60
C GLN A 81 4.11 8.83 4.69
N LEU A 82 3.14 8.17 4.06
CA LEU A 82 3.04 6.72 4.08
C LEU A 82 4.34 6.05 3.58
N LYS A 83 5.03 6.65 2.60
CA LYS A 83 6.34 6.15 2.09
C LYS A 83 7.42 6.00 3.16
N SER A 84 7.28 6.66 4.32
CA SER A 84 8.24 6.58 5.43
C SER A 84 7.97 5.46 6.42
N THR A 85 6.83 4.77 6.32
CA THR A 85 6.51 3.64 7.19
C THR A 85 7.23 2.37 6.73
N LYS A 86 7.51 1.46 7.67
CA LYS A 86 8.04 0.14 7.32
C LYS A 86 7.04 -0.64 6.47
N TRP A 87 5.74 -0.51 6.76
CA TRP A 87 4.69 -1.14 5.94
C TRP A 87 4.85 -0.85 4.45
N TYR A 88 5.06 0.42 4.08
CA TYR A 88 5.17 0.79 2.66
C TYR A 88 6.43 0.19 2.02
N GLN A 89 7.55 0.21 2.75
CA GLN A 89 8.81 -0.37 2.29
C GLN A 89 8.69 -1.89 2.12
N ASP A 90 8.03 -2.57 3.05
CA ASP A 90 7.80 -4.01 3.00
C ASP A 90 6.91 -4.39 1.79
N GLN A 91 5.87 -3.60 1.49
CA GLN A 91 5.04 -3.82 0.31
C GLN A 91 5.81 -3.59 -1.00
N LEU A 92 6.61 -2.53 -1.06
CA LEU A 92 7.46 -2.25 -2.23
C LEU A 92 8.45 -3.39 -2.49
N LEU A 93 9.09 -3.91 -1.43
CA LEU A 93 10.01 -5.05 -1.53
C LEU A 93 9.31 -6.32 -2.00
N GLN A 94 8.07 -6.59 -1.55
CA GLN A 94 7.29 -7.74 -2.02
C GLN A 94 6.97 -7.64 -3.53
N VAL A 95 6.66 -6.43 -4.00
CA VAL A 95 6.46 -6.16 -5.43
C VAL A 95 7.75 -6.41 -6.20
N GLU A 96 8.86 -5.79 -5.81
CA GLU A 96 10.16 -5.96 -6.46
C GLU A 96 10.62 -7.44 -6.50
N GLN A 97 10.37 -8.19 -5.42
CA GLN A 97 10.75 -9.60 -5.34
C GLN A 97 9.98 -10.48 -6.30
N SER A 98 8.66 -10.29 -6.46
CA SER A 98 7.90 -11.17 -7.37
C SER A 98 8.14 -10.83 -8.84
N ILE A 99 8.42 -9.56 -9.20
CA ILE A 99 8.92 -9.20 -10.55
C ILE A 99 10.24 -9.95 -10.86
N LYS A 100 11.17 -9.96 -9.91
CA LYS A 100 12.45 -10.64 -10.08
C LYS A 100 12.29 -12.16 -10.26
N LEU A 101 11.42 -12.78 -9.48
CA LEU A 101 11.15 -14.22 -9.58
C LEU A 101 10.53 -14.60 -10.94
N GLU A 102 9.61 -13.80 -11.47
CA GLU A 102 9.03 -14.03 -12.80
C GLU A 102 10.06 -13.88 -13.92
N SER A 103 10.93 -12.85 -13.83
CA SER A 103 12.05 -12.68 -14.76
C SER A 103 12.99 -13.88 -14.77
N ASP A 104 13.30 -14.46 -13.60
CA ASP A 104 14.17 -15.64 -13.50
C ASP A 104 13.49 -16.93 -14.01
N MET A 105 12.15 -17.00 -13.97
CA MET A 105 11.37 -18.12 -14.52
C MET A 105 11.23 -18.08 -16.05
N LEU A 106 11.19 -16.89 -16.65
CA LEU A 106 11.10 -16.70 -18.11
C LEU A 106 12.44 -16.92 -18.84
N GLN A 107 13.56 -16.99 -18.12
CA GLN A 107 14.90 -17.20 -18.69
C GLN A 107 15.38 -18.67 -18.66
N LYS A 108 14.55 -19.63 -18.24
CA LYS A 108 14.84 -21.07 -18.23
C LYS A 108 14.02 -21.82 -19.27
#